data_AF-A0A3C0AEH7-F1
#
_entry.id   AF-A0A3C0AEH7-F1
#
_cell.length_a   1.000
_cell.length_b   1.000
_cell.length_c   1.000
_cell.angle_alpha   90.00
_cell.angle_beta   90.00
_cell.angle_gamma   90.00
#
_symmetry.space_group_name_H-M   'P 1'
#
loop_
_entity.id
_entity.type
_entity.pdbx_description
1 polymer ?
#
loop_
_entity_poly.entity_id
_entity_poly.type
_entity_poly.pdbx_seq_one_letter_code
_entity_poly.pdbx_strand_id
1 'polypeptide(L)'
;MTEELTAYHEAGHVLIAVYAGARVHSVTVDPDWDDGPERFGDAQISWPEGALNQKAGLEKAVLVALAGPVAEMIHTGDPFHPALVSEWSGDWRQAWQ
;
A
#
# COMPACT_ATOMS: atom_id res chain seq x y z
N MET A 1 -8.94 5.05 11.49
CA MET A 1 -9.49 4.43 10.27
C MET A 1 -10.54 3.37 10.64
N THR A 2 -11.59 3.17 9.83
CA THR A 2 -12.53 2.03 10.05
C THR A 2 -11.96 0.77 9.41
N GLU A 3 -12.37 -0.42 9.89
CA GLU A 3 -11.95 -1.71 9.32
C GLU A 3 -12.28 -1.83 7.83
N GLU A 4 -13.43 -1.31 7.39
CA GLU A 4 -13.80 -1.24 5.97
C GLU A 4 -12.82 -0.38 5.16
N LEU A 5 -12.47 0.81 5.66
CA LEU A 5 -11.57 1.72 4.95
C LEU A 5 -10.15 1.13 4.87
N THR A 6 -9.69 0.49 5.95
CA THR A 6 -8.45 -0.30 5.96
C THR A 6 -8.51 -1.44 4.95
N ALA A 7 -9.63 -2.16 4.83
CA ALA A 7 -9.76 -3.22 3.84
C ALA A 7 -9.64 -2.69 2.40
N TYR A 8 -10.23 -1.54 2.09
CA TYR A 8 -10.07 -0.88 0.79
C TYR A 8 -8.63 -0.42 0.55
N HIS A 9 -7.98 0.13 1.57
CA HIS A 9 -6.57 0.52 1.52
C HIS A 9 -5.67 -0.66 1.14
N GLU A 10 -5.74 -1.75 1.92
CA GLU A 10 -4.93 -2.94 1.68
C GLU A 10 -5.26 -3.61 0.34
N ALA A 11 -6.54 -3.64 -0.06
CA ALA A 11 -6.95 -4.14 -1.36
C ALA A 11 -6.35 -3.34 -2.51
N GLY A 12 -6.19 -2.01 -2.35
CA GLY A 12 -5.52 -1.15 -3.31
C GLY A 12 -4.08 -1.59 -3.56
N HIS A 13 -3.28 -1.75 -2.51
CA HIS A 13 -1.90 -2.23 -2.60
C HIS A 13 -1.83 -3.60 -3.29
N VAL A 14 -2.65 -4.56 -2.83
CA VAL A 14 -2.67 -5.92 -3.37
C VAL A 14 -3.03 -5.95 -4.85
N LEU A 15 -4.06 -5.22 -5.26
CA LEU A 15 -4.50 -5.17 -6.65
C LEU A 15 -3.39 -4.67 -7.57
N ILE A 16 -2.75 -3.56 -7.20
CA ILE A 16 -1.69 -2.96 -8.02
C ILE A 16 -0.41 -3.80 -7.95
N ALA A 17 -0.10 -4.45 -6.83
CA ALA A 17 1.03 -5.35 -6.72
C ALA A 17 0.87 -6.55 -7.68
N VAL A 18 -0.30 -7.17 -7.71
CA VAL A 18 -0.61 -8.26 -8.65
C VAL A 18 -0.52 -7.78 -10.09
N TYR A 19 -1.12 -6.62 -10.41
CA TYR A 19 -1.05 -6.02 -11.74
C TYR A 19 0.39 -5.72 -12.17
N ALA A 20 1.24 -5.27 -11.24
CA ALA A 20 2.65 -4.98 -11.47
C ALA A 20 3.54 -6.24 -11.58
N GLY A 21 2.96 -7.44 -11.41
CA GLY A 21 3.65 -8.73 -11.48
C GLY A 21 4.39 -9.12 -10.19
N ALA A 22 4.02 -8.54 -9.06
CA ALA A 22 4.49 -8.97 -7.75
C ALA A 22 3.76 -10.23 -7.28
N ARG A 23 4.35 -10.93 -6.32
CA ARG A 23 3.69 -11.97 -5.51
C ARG A 23 3.25 -11.34 -4.20
N VAL A 24 2.01 -11.64 -3.80
CA VAL A 24 1.45 -11.26 -2.50
C VAL A 24 1.52 -12.48 -1.60
N HIS A 25 2.20 -12.36 -0.46
CA HIS A 25 2.39 -13.45 0.51
C HIS A 25 1.32 -13.44 1.59
N SER A 26 0.98 -12.25 2.07
CA SER A 26 -0.07 -12.03 3.07
C SER A 26 -0.68 -10.65 2.90
N VAL A 27 -1.91 -10.52 3.37
CA VAL A 27 -2.60 -9.25 3.57
C VAL A 27 -3.46 -9.37 4.83
N THR A 28 -3.48 -8.35 5.67
CA THR A 28 -4.32 -8.28 6.88
C THR A 28 -4.78 -6.86 7.16
N VAL A 29 -5.99 -6.74 7.72
CA VAL A 29 -6.56 -5.49 8.25
C VAL A 29 -6.44 -5.41 9.79
N ASP A 30 -5.83 -6.42 10.40
CA ASP A 30 -5.58 -6.53 11.83
C ASP A 30 -4.16 -7.12 11.99
N PRO A 31 -3.11 -6.31 11.87
CA PRO A 31 -1.73 -6.76 12.02
C PRO A 31 -1.41 -7.04 13.49
N ASP A 32 -0.55 -8.03 13.73
CA ASP A 32 -0.08 -8.33 15.08
C ASP A 32 0.61 -7.10 15.71
N TRP A 33 0.37 -6.88 16.99
CA TRP A 33 1.07 -5.83 17.74
C TRP A 33 2.49 -6.30 18.09
N ASP A 34 3.47 -5.82 17.33
CA ASP A 34 4.87 -6.28 17.36
C ASP A 34 5.85 -5.27 17.99
N ASP A 35 5.37 -4.45 18.92
CA ASP A 35 6.10 -3.32 19.55
C ASP A 35 6.59 -2.24 18.55
N GLY A 36 6.19 -2.33 17.28
CA GLY A 36 6.45 -1.36 16.22
C GLY A 36 5.50 -0.15 16.23
N PRO A 37 5.63 0.77 15.24
CA PRO A 37 4.63 1.82 15.04
C PRO A 37 3.27 1.19 14.81
N GLU A 38 2.20 1.80 15.34
CA GLU A 38 0.84 1.31 15.16
C GLU A 38 0.52 1.16 13.66
N ARG A 39 0.03 -0.01 13.28
CA ARG A 39 -0.30 -0.39 11.92
C ARG A 39 -1.79 -0.69 11.86
N PHE A 40 -2.48 -0.09 10.90
CA PHE A 40 -3.89 -0.39 10.66
C PHE A 40 -4.05 -1.58 9.73
N GLY A 41 -3.05 -1.89 8.90
CA GLY A 41 -3.00 -3.05 8.01
C GLY A 41 -1.56 -3.42 7.62
N ASP A 42 -1.41 -4.56 6.94
CA ASP A 42 -0.14 -5.02 6.37
C ASP A 42 -0.38 -5.80 5.08
N ALA A 43 0.44 -5.53 4.06
CA ALA A 43 0.56 -6.32 2.85
C ALA A 43 2.03 -6.68 2.60
N GLN A 44 2.33 -7.98 2.57
CA GLN A 44 3.68 -8.46 2.31
C GLN A 44 3.80 -8.88 0.85
N ILE A 45 4.62 -8.15 0.10
CA ILE A 45 4.79 -8.33 -1.34
C ILE A 45 6.26 -8.54 -1.69
N SER A 46 6.50 -9.32 -2.74
CA SER A 46 7.83 -9.42 -3.33
C SER A 46 7.79 -9.53 -4.85
N TRP A 47 8.86 -9.07 -5.49
CA TRP A 47 9.08 -9.29 -6.90
C TRP A 47 10.00 -10.48 -7.11
N PRO A 48 9.78 -11.30 -8.15
CA PRO A 48 10.72 -12.37 -8.48
C PRO A 48 12.12 -11.79 -8.75
N GLU A 49 13.15 -12.49 -8.30
CA GLU A 49 14.53 -12.07 -8.49
C GLU A 49 14.86 -11.90 -9.99
N GLY A 50 15.53 -10.81 -10.35
CA GLY A 50 15.88 -10.49 -11.74
C GLY A 50 14.69 -10.09 -12.63
N ALA A 51 13.45 -10.05 -12.12
CA ALA A 51 12.28 -9.69 -12.93
C ALA A 51 12.28 -8.22 -13.38
N LEU A 52 12.94 -7.34 -12.63
CA LEU A 52 12.94 -5.90 -12.87
C LEU A 52 14.35 -5.34 -12.77
N ASN A 53 14.68 -4.42 -13.66
CA ASN A 53 15.79 -3.51 -13.43
C ASN A 53 15.42 -2.49 -12.36
N GLN A 54 16.41 -1.79 -11.81
CA GLN A 54 16.22 -0.84 -10.72
C GLN A 54 15.12 0.20 -11.00
N LYS A 55 15.14 0.82 -12.19
CA LYS A 55 14.15 1.84 -12.59
C LYS A 55 12.73 1.26 -12.58
N ALA A 56 12.53 0.12 -13.25
CA ALA A 56 11.22 -0.53 -13.31
C ALA A 56 10.74 -1.03 -11.93
N GLY A 57 11.68 -1.42 -11.05
CA GLY A 57 11.40 -1.73 -9.65
C GLY A 57 10.84 -0.54 -8.89
N LEU A 58 11.53 0.61 -8.96
CA LEU A 58 11.12 1.84 -8.29
C LEU A 58 9.77 2.35 -8.82
N GLU A 59 9.59 2.40 -10.15
CA GLU A 59 8.32 2.84 -10.76
C GLU A 59 7.13 1.99 -10.26
N LYS A 60 7.31 0.67 -10.15
CA LYS A 60 6.28 -0.23 -9.65
C LYS A 60 6.08 -0.11 -8.14
N ALA A 61 7.14 0.07 -7.38
CA ALA A 61 7.04 0.28 -5.94
C ALA A 61 6.24 1.55 -5.62
N VAL A 62 6.48 2.65 -6.34
CA VAL A 62 5.70 3.90 -6.24
C VAL A 62 4.23 3.65 -6.55
N LEU A 63 3.92 2.93 -7.63
CA LEU A 63 2.54 2.59 -7.99
C LEU A 63 1.83 1.80 -6.89
N VAL A 64 2.51 0.81 -6.30
CA VAL A 64 1.94 -0.01 -5.22
C VAL A 64 1.74 0.82 -3.97
N ALA A 65 2.74 1.60 -3.54
CA ALA A 65 2.64 2.44 -2.34
C ALA A 65 1.45 3.42 -2.43
N LEU A 66 1.24 4.06 -3.57
CA LEU A 66 0.14 5.04 -3.70
C LEU A 66 -1.24 4.41 -3.91
N ALA A 67 -1.31 3.08 -4.12
CA ALA A 67 -2.55 2.41 -4.48
C ALA A 67 -3.57 2.35 -3.33
N GLY A 68 -3.12 2.15 -2.08
CA GLY A 68 -4.00 2.15 -0.91
C GLY A 68 -4.73 3.48 -0.72
N PRO A 69 -4.00 4.61 -0.61
CA PRO A 69 -4.61 5.94 -0.56
C PRO A 69 -5.58 6.23 -1.72
N VAL A 70 -5.24 5.81 -2.95
CA VAL A 70 -6.13 5.97 -4.12
C VAL A 70 -7.39 5.12 -4.01
N ALA A 71 -7.29 3.90 -3.51
CA ALA A 71 -8.45 3.04 -3.29
C ALA A 71 -9.41 3.65 -2.26
N GLU A 72 -8.90 4.22 -1.18
CA GLU A 72 -9.70 4.96 -0.20
C GLU A 72 -10.41 6.16 -0.82
N MET A 73 -9.70 6.99 -1.60
CA MET A 73 -10.30 8.16 -2.28
C MET A 73 -11.42 7.74 -3.24
N ILE A 74 -11.24 6.63 -3.97
CA ILE A 74 -12.27 6.11 -4.88
C ILE A 74 -13.47 5.58 -4.12
N HIS A 75 -13.25 4.83 -3.04
CA HIS A 75 -14.32 4.26 -2.23
C HIS A 75 -15.15 5.32 -1.51
N THR A 76 -14.49 6.32 -0.92
CA THR A 76 -15.14 7.40 -0.18
C THR A 76 -15.75 8.47 -1.09
N GLY A 77 -15.20 8.64 -2.30
CA GLY A 77 -15.57 9.72 -3.23
C GLY A 77 -14.94 11.08 -2.88
N ASP A 78 -14.06 11.12 -1.88
CA ASP A 78 -13.44 12.35 -1.38
C ASP A 78 -11.98 12.48 -1.86
N PRO A 79 -11.61 13.60 -2.51
CA PRO A 79 -10.23 13.83 -2.95
C PRO A 79 -9.39 14.38 -1.80
N PHE A 80 -8.97 13.50 -0.88
CA PHE A 80 -8.09 13.92 0.20
C PHE A 80 -6.71 14.30 -0.33
N HIS A 81 -6.18 15.43 0.16
CA HIS A 81 -4.77 15.75 -0.07
C HIS A 81 -3.90 14.81 0.79
N PRO A 82 -2.90 14.13 0.20
CA PRO A 82 -1.95 13.24 0.86
C PRO A 82 -1.46 13.64 2.25
N ALA A 83 -1.12 14.92 2.41
CA ALA A 83 -0.59 15.49 3.65
C ALA A 83 -1.62 15.69 4.78
N LEU A 84 -2.90 15.39 4.55
CA LEU A 84 -3.98 15.60 5.52
C LEU A 84 -4.40 14.30 6.22
N VAL A 85 -3.92 13.13 5.78
CA VAL A 85 -4.24 11.82 6.36
C VAL A 85 -2.97 11.21 6.93
N SER A 86 -2.85 11.21 8.26
CA SER A 86 -1.66 10.72 8.98
C SER A 86 -1.33 9.26 8.69
N GLU A 87 -2.37 8.45 8.51
CA GLU A 87 -2.32 7.02 8.28
C GLU A 87 -1.57 6.68 6.99
N TRP A 88 -1.65 7.55 5.97
CA TRP A 88 -0.97 7.35 4.68
C TRP A 88 0.53 7.71 4.73
N SER A 89 1.04 8.23 5.85
CA SER A 89 2.42 8.73 5.91
C SER A 89 3.47 7.66 5.60
N GLY A 90 3.17 6.38 5.84
CA GLY A 90 4.02 5.24 5.45
C GLY A 90 4.16 5.13 3.94
N ASP A 91 3.02 5.13 3.24
CA ASP A 91 2.95 5.03 1.78
C ASP A 91 3.68 6.17 1.09
N TRP A 92 3.49 7.40 1.56
CA TRP A 92 4.17 8.57 1.00
C TRP A 92 5.67 8.51 1.20
N ARG A 93 6.14 8.04 2.36
CA ARG A 93 7.58 7.85 2.58
C ARG A 93 8.13 6.78 1.65
N GLN A 94 7.41 5.69 1.41
CA GLN A 94 7.85 4.64 0.51
C GLN A 94 7.86 5.11 -0.96
N ALA A 95 6.85 5.86 -1.39
CA ALA A 95 6.77 6.42 -2.75
C ALA A 95 7.83 7.51 -3.01
N TRP A 96 8.33 8.19 -1.98
CA TRP A 96 9.34 9.25 -2.12
C TRP A 96 10.78 8.74 -2.25
N GLN A 97 11.05 7.50 -1.82
CA GLN A 97 12.39 6.87 -1.85
C GLN A 97 12.76 6.36 -3.25
#